data_AF-A0A136HI67-F1
#
_entry.id   AF-A0A136HI67-F1
#
_cell.length_a   1.000
_cell.length_b   1.000
_cell.length_c   1.000
_cell.angle_alpha   90.00
_cell.angle_beta   90.00
_cell.angle_gamma   90.00
#
_symmetry.space_group_name_H-M   'P 1'
#
loop_
_entity.id
_entity.type
_entity.pdbx_description
1 polymer ?
#
loop_
_entity_poly.entity_id
_entity_poly.type
_entity_poly.pdbx_seq_one_letter_code
_entity_poly.pdbx_strand_id
1 'polypeptide(L)' 'MTKLQHMLSSIRRELRIKGPELAELVGVAQPTISRIENGSSTSYEIGKTIEALYQKHCSSE' A
#
# COMPACT_ATOMS: atom_id res chain seq x y z
N MET A 1 6.72 12.14 5.05
CA MET A 1 6.20 10.91 4.41
C MET A 1 5.89 9.91 5.52
N THR A 2 4.68 9.35 5.59
CA THR A 2 4.30 8.36 6.59
C THR A 2 4.85 6.97 6.21
N LYS A 3 4.93 6.06 7.19
CA LYS A 3 5.37 4.66 6.97
C LYS A 3 4.57 3.98 5.85
N LEU A 4 3.24 4.17 5.84
CA LEU A 4 2.36 3.58 4.83
C LEU A 4 2.57 4.19 3.44
N GLN A 5 2.81 5.50 3.34
CA GLN A 5 3.13 6.14 2.05
C GLN A 5 4.39 5.54 1.43
N HIS A 6 5.43 5.35 2.24
CA HIS A 6 6.67 4.73 1.80
C HIS A 6 6.43 3.29 1.33
N MET A 7 5.72 2.49 2.12
CA MET A 7 5.38 1.10 1.77
C MET A 7 4.60 0.99 0.45
N LEU A 8 3.55 1.79 0.27
CA LEU A 8 2.75 1.77 -0.97
C LEU A 8 3.59 2.18 -2.19
N SER A 9 4.47 3.16 -2.02
CA SER A 9 5.38 3.60 -3.08
C SER A 9 6.36 2.50 -3.47
N SER A 10 6.92 1.78 -2.50
CA SER A 10 7.82 0.65 -2.74
C SER A 10 7.10 -0.53 -3.40
N ILE A 11 5.91 -0.91 -2.92
CA ILE A 11 5.11 -1.98 -3.52
C ILE A 11 4.81 -1.66 -4.99
N ARG A 12 4.42 -0.41 -5.28
CA ARG A 12 4.13 0.04 -6.64
C ARG A 12 5.35 -0.10 -7.55
N ARG A 13 6.53 0.29 -7.06
CA ARG A 13 7.79 0.21 -7.80
C ARG A 13 8.22 -1.24 -8.05
N GLU A 14 8.10 -2.10 -7.04
CA GLU A 14 8.55 -3.49 -7.10
C GLU A 14 7.65 -4.34 -7.98
N LEU A 15 6.33 -4.24 -7.80
CA LEU A 15 5.35 -5.01 -8.55
C LEU A 15 5.03 -4.41 -9.93
N ARG A 16 5.47 -3.18 -10.21
CA ARG A 16 5.18 -2.42 -11.44
C ARG A 16 3.68 -2.29 -11.76
N ILE A 17 2.86 -2.22 -10.70
CA ILE A 17 1.40 -2.11 -10.78
C ILE A 17 0.92 -0.67 -10.66
N LYS A 18 -0.33 -0.40 -11.04
CA LYS A 18 -0.98 0.91 -10.89
C LYS A 18 -1.91 0.97 -9.67
N GLY A 19 -2.47 2.15 -9.41
CA GLY A 19 -3.39 2.39 -8.28
C GLY A 19 -4.57 1.41 -8.17
N PRO A 20 -5.28 1.06 -9.26
CA PRO A 20 -6.38 0.10 -9.20
C PRO A 20 -5.93 -1.30 -8.77
N GLU A 21 -4.87 -1.83 -9.38
CA GLU A 21 -4.31 -3.15 -9.07
C GLU A 21 -3.81 -3.23 -7.62
N LEU A 22 -3.16 -2.16 -7.14
CA LEU A 22 -2.73 -2.08 -5.74
C LEU A 22 -3.92 -2.07 -4.77
N ALA A 23 -5.02 -1.42 -5.15
CA ALA A 23 -6.23 -1.39 -4.35
C ALA A 23 -6.89 -2.77 -4.28
N GLU A 24 -6.93 -3.51 -5.39
CA GLU A 24 -7.39 -4.90 -5.44
C GLU A 24 -6.55 -5.82 -4.55
N LEU A 25 -5.22 -5.70 -4.59
CA LEU A 25 -4.32 -6.49 -3.73
C LEU A 25 -4.53 -6.23 -2.23
N VAL A 26 -4.86 -4.98 -1.87
CA VAL A 26 -5.12 -4.58 -0.49
C VAL A 26 -6.58 -4.86 -0.08
N GLY A 27 -7.47 -5.16 -1.04
CA GLY A 27 -8.89 -5.41 -0.79
C GLY A 27 -9.69 -4.14 -0.48
N VAL A 28 -9.31 -3.00 -1.08
CA VAL A 28 -9.96 -1.70 -0.87
C VAL A 28 -10.29 -1.01 -2.19
N ALA A 29 -11.12 0.03 -2.14
CA ALA A 29 -11.36 0.88 -3.31
C ALA A 29 -10.14 1.76 -3.62
N GLN A 30 -9.88 2.03 -4.91
CA GLN A 30 -8.77 2.87 -5.37
C GLN A 30 -8.69 4.26 -4.69
N PRO A 31 -9.81 4.96 -4.39
CA PRO A 31 -9.76 6.22 -3.66
C PRO A 31 -9.19 6.09 -2.24
N THR A 32 -9.28 4.92 -1.62
CA THR A 32 -8.68 4.67 -0.30
C THR A 32 -7.16 4.63 -0.40
N ILE A 33 -6.60 3.94 -1.40
CA ILE A 33 -5.15 3.96 -1.67
C ILE A 33 -4.68 5.39 -1.93
N SER A 34 -5.36 6.13 -2.81
CA SER A 34 -4.99 7.51 -3.11
C SER A 34 -5.01 8.41 -1.87
N ARG A 35 -6.00 8.24 -0.98
CA ARG A 35 -6.04 8.99 0.29
C ARG A 35 -4.87 8.66 1.21
N ILE A 36 -4.50 7.38 1.34
CA ILE A 36 -3.36 6.95 2.15
C ILE A 36 -2.04 7.48 1.56
N GLU A 37 -1.88 7.42 0.24
CA GLU A 37 -0.73 8.00 -0.47
C GLU A 37 -0.62 9.51 -0.23
N ASN A 38 -1.75 10.20 -0.09
CA ASN A 38 -1.80 11.62 0.28
C ASN A 38 -1.74 11.90 1.80
N GLY A 39 -1.53 10.87 2.63
CA GLY A 39 -1.26 11.02 4.06
C GLY A 39 -2.48 10.90 4.97
N SER A 40 -3.62 10.46 4.43
CA SER A 40 -4.80 10.16 5.22
C SER A 40 -4.55 8.95 6.13
N SER A 41 -5.10 9.01 7.34
CA SER A 41 -5.21 7.85 8.22
C SER A 41 -6.09 6.78 7.60
N THR A 42 -5.82 5.53 7.97
CA THR A 42 -6.62 4.36 7.56
C THR A 42 -6.88 3.48 8.77
N SER A 43 -7.76 2.49 8.63
CA SER A 43 -8.00 1.51 9.69
C SER A 43 -6.75 0.67 9.96
N TYR A 44 -6.64 0.16 11.18
CA TYR A 44 -5.55 -0.72 11.59
C TYR A 44 -5.42 -1.94 10.66
N GLU A 45 -6.54 -2.57 10.31
CA GLU A 45 -6.58 -3.74 9.43
C GLU A 45 -6.00 -3.45 8.04
N ILE A 46 -6.40 -2.33 7.43
CA ILE A 46 -5.85 -1.91 6.13
C ILE A 46 -4.34 -1.64 6.24
N GLY A 47 -3.92 -0.99 7.33
CA GLY A 47 -2.51 -0.77 7.62
C GLY A 47 -1.72 -2.09 7.69
N LYS A 48 -2.24 -3.09 8.40
CA LYS A 48 -1.63 -4.42 8.52
C LYS A 48 -1.57 -5.16 7.19
N THR A 49 -2.59 -5.05 6.35
CA THR A 49 -2.58 -5.63 5.00
C THR A 49 -1.49 -5.01 4.14
N ILE A 50 -1.35 -3.68 4.16
CA ILE A 50 -0.28 -2.97 3.43
C ILE A 50 1.10 -3.40 3.94
N GLU A 51 1.28 -3.50 5.26
CA GLU A 51 2.54 -3.98 5.85
C GLU A 51 2.87 -5.41 5.42
N ALA A 52 1.89 -6.32 5.44
CA ALA A 52 2.08 -7.71 5.02
C ALA A 52 2.44 -7.81 3.53
N LEU A 53 1.77 -7.02 2.68
CA LEU A 53 2.06 -6.96 1.25
C LEU A 53 3.47 -6.42 0.98
N TYR A 54 3.88 -5.37 1.71
CA TYR A 54 5.24 -4.84 1.64
C TYR A 54 6.28 -5.87 2.07
N GLN A 55 6.07 -6.56 3.18
CA GLN A 55 7.01 -7.59 3.68
C GLN A 55 7.17 -8.73 2.67
N LYS A 56 6.07 -9.15 2.03
CA LYS A 56 6.07 -10.24 1.04
C LYS A 56 6.85 -9.90 -0.23
N HIS A 57 6.88 -8.64 -0.65
CA HIS A 57 7.40 -8.26 -1.97
C HIS A 57 8.65 -7.37 -1.93
N CYS A 58 8.86 -6.59 -0.87
CA CYS A 58 9.97 -5.64 -0.77
C CYS A 58 10.96 -5.95 0.36
N SER A 59 10.60 -6.77 1.36
CA SER A 59 11.49 -7.13 2.47
C SER A 59 12.18 -8.48 2.27
N SER A 60 12.63 -8.75 1.05
CA SER A 60 13.68 -9.75 0.82
C SER A 60 15.05 -9.09 1.01
N GLU A 61 15.41 -8.87 2.27
CA GLU A 61 16.80 -8.77 2.73
C GLU A 61 17.13 -9.99 3.58
#